data_AF-A0A316G8I0-F1
#
_entry.id   AF-A0A316G8I0-F1
#
_cell.length_a   1.000
_cell.length_b   1.000
_cell.length_c   1.000
_cell.angle_alpha   90.00
_cell.angle_beta   90.00
_cell.angle_gamma   90.00
#
_symmetry.space_group_name_H-M   'P 1'
#
loop_
_entity.id
_entity.type
_entity.pdbx_description
1 polymer ?
#
loop_
_entity_poly.entity_id
_entity_poly.type
_entity_poly.pdbx_seq_one_letter_code
_entity_poly.pdbx_strand_id
1 'polypeptide(L)'
;MTLAQDIPSTAARPRYITRHVTYRLPIIGRMAREVVEGPVDNAFAAIIGGVSAVAIAVVIWGYPALIFSALLATVLMLVTLIRITLG
;
A
#
# COMPACT_ATOMS: atom_id res chain seq x y z
N MET A 1 -41.90 45.61 -19.25
CA MET A 1 -40.68 46.03 -18.52
C MET A 1 -40.04 44.79 -17.95
N THR A 2 -39.16 44.20 -18.75
CA THR A 2 -38.49 42.91 -18.54
C THR A 2 -37.00 43.19 -18.73
N LEU A 3 -36.30 43.52 -17.65
CA LEU A 3 -34.87 43.77 -17.67
C LEU A 3 -34.23 43.20 -16.40
N ALA A 4 -33.11 42.51 -16.62
CA ALA A 4 -32.14 42.01 -15.66
C ALA A 4 -32.55 40.76 -14.85
N GLN A 5 -32.33 39.58 -15.45
CA GLN A 5 -31.52 38.55 -14.80
C GLN A 5 -30.99 37.50 -15.82
N ASP A 6 -30.43 37.95 -16.95
CA ASP A 6 -29.51 37.09 -17.74
C ASP A 6 -28.16 37.08 -17.02
N ILE A 7 -28.03 36.19 -16.02
CA ILE A 7 -26.71 35.83 -15.51
C ILE A 7 -26.28 34.60 -16.33
N PRO A 8 -25.28 34.71 -17.21
CA PRO A 8 -24.67 33.53 -17.80
C PRO A 8 -23.95 32.78 -16.67
N SER A 9 -24.56 31.73 -16.12
CA SER A 9 -23.81 30.78 -15.29
C SER A 9 -22.94 29.94 -16.21
N THR A 10 -21.86 30.56 -16.68
CA THR A 10 -20.79 29.98 -17.48
C THR A 10 -20.30 28.69 -16.84
N ALA A 11 -20.28 27.65 -17.67
CA ALA A 11 -19.77 26.34 -17.36
C ALA A 11 -18.35 26.38 -16.78
N ALA A 12 -18.16 25.73 -15.63
CA ALA A 12 -16.89 25.14 -15.24
C ALA A 12 -17.16 23.87 -14.41
N ARG A 13 -17.42 22.75 -15.10
CA ARG A 13 -17.14 21.40 -14.58
C ARG A 13 -15.62 21.27 -14.36
N PRO A 14 -15.09 20.19 -13.76
CA PRO A 14 -15.34 19.55 -12.47
C PRO A 14 -14.04 19.58 -11.62
N ARG A 15 -14.11 19.53 -10.28
CA ARG A 15 -12.90 19.45 -9.43
C ARG A 15 -12.95 18.22 -8.51
N TYR A 16 -12.98 17.03 -9.11
CA TYR A 16 -12.61 15.77 -8.45
C TYR A 16 -11.10 15.77 -8.17
N ILE A 17 -10.64 16.55 -7.17
CA ILE A 17 -9.23 16.60 -6.76
C ILE A 17 -9.14 16.16 -5.30
N THR A 18 -9.46 14.90 -5.03
CA THR A 18 -9.03 14.22 -3.80
C THR A 18 -8.96 12.70 -3.99
N ARG A 19 -8.46 12.23 -5.15
CA ARG A 19 -8.26 10.78 -5.41
C ARG A 19 -6.84 10.43 -5.87
N HIS A 20 -5.84 11.27 -5.55
CA HIS A 20 -4.47 11.08 -6.04
C HIS A 20 -3.39 11.14 -4.95
N VAL A 21 -3.73 10.81 -3.70
CA VAL A 21 -2.71 10.72 -2.63
C VAL A 21 -2.66 9.32 -2.00
N THR A 22 -3.78 8.58 -1.96
CA THR A 22 -3.79 7.24 -1.35
C THR A 22 -3.22 6.12 -2.24
N TYR A 23 -3.01 6.37 -3.55
CA TYR A 23 -2.47 5.38 -4.51
C TYR A 23 -0.99 5.60 -4.87
N ARG A 24 -0.22 6.28 -4.00
CA ARG A 24 1.23 6.53 -4.21
C ARG A 24 2.17 5.46 -3.63
N LEU A 25 1.67 4.29 -3.23
CA LEU A 25 2.49 3.08 -3.11
C LEU A 25 2.18 2.09 -4.26
N PRO A 26 2.47 2.43 -5.53
CA PRO A 26 2.17 1.59 -6.69
C PRO A 26 2.99 0.30 -6.75
N ILE A 27 4.13 0.24 -6.04
CA ILE A 27 5.03 -0.92 -6.12
C ILE A 27 4.58 -2.02 -5.14
N ILE A 28 4.33 -1.66 -3.87
CA ILE A 28 3.90 -2.64 -2.86
C ILE A 28 2.47 -3.12 -3.15
N GLY A 29 1.57 -2.25 -3.62
CA GLY A 29 0.19 -2.61 -3.95
C GLY A 29 0.06 -3.57 -5.14
N ARG A 30 0.94 -3.47 -6.15
CA ARG A 30 0.96 -4.41 -7.28
C ARG A 30 1.54 -5.76 -6.88
N MET A 31 2.63 -5.78 -6.12
CA MET A 31 3.21 -7.01 -5.60
C MET A 31 2.23 -7.73 -4.67
N ALA A 32 1.56 -7.02 -3.77
CA ALA A 32 0.54 -7.58 -2.90
C ALA A 32 -0.63 -8.17 -3.70
N ARG A 33 -1.05 -7.49 -4.78
CA ARG A 33 -2.10 -8.00 -5.68
C ARG A 33 -1.67 -9.27 -6.40
N GLU A 34 -0.46 -9.30 -6.94
CA GLU A 34 0.08 -10.48 -7.63
C GLU A 34 0.29 -11.66 -6.66
N VAL A 35 0.63 -11.41 -5.38
CA VAL A 35 0.74 -12.45 -4.34
C VAL A 35 -0.62 -13.02 -3.91
N VAL A 36 -1.67 -12.20 -3.91
CA VAL A 36 -3.01 -12.61 -3.50
C VAL A 36 -3.81 -13.24 -4.64
N GLU A 37 -3.61 -12.78 -5.88
CA GLU A 37 -4.36 -13.26 -7.07
C GLU A 37 -3.56 -14.19 -7.99
N GLY A 38 -2.25 -14.36 -7.75
CA GLY A 38 -1.38 -15.22 -8.56
C GLY A 38 -1.34 -16.69 -8.11
N PRO A 39 -0.81 -17.61 -8.95
CA PRO A 39 -0.58 -19.01 -8.59
C PRO A 39 0.27 -19.15 -7.31
N VAL A 40 0.13 -20.27 -6.58
CA VAL A 40 0.78 -20.51 -5.28
C VAL A 40 2.29 -20.24 -5.30
N ASP A 41 2.96 -20.51 -6.41
CA ASP A 41 4.38 -20.25 -6.63
C ASP A 41 4.76 -18.76 -6.51
N ASN A 42 3.85 -17.86 -6.85
CA ASN A 42 4.07 -16.42 -6.75
C ASN A 42 4.08 -15.93 -5.29
N ALA A 43 3.31 -16.58 -4.41
CA ALA A 43 3.34 -16.30 -2.98
C ALA A 43 4.68 -16.71 -2.36
N PHE A 44 5.21 -17.89 -2.73
CA PHE A 44 6.54 -18.31 -2.31
C PHE A 44 7.63 -17.37 -2.83
N ALA A 45 7.57 -16.99 -4.10
CA ALA A 45 8.52 -16.04 -4.68
C ALA A 45 8.53 -14.69 -3.94
N ALA A 46 7.36 -14.20 -3.51
CA ALA A 46 7.27 -12.96 -2.75
C ALA A 46 7.80 -13.07 -1.31
N ILE A 47 7.56 -14.20 -0.63
CA ILE A 47 8.14 -14.45 0.69
C ILE A 47 9.67 -14.48 0.59
N ILE A 48 10.20 -15.26 -0.36
CA ILE A 48 11.64 -15.35 -0.61
C ILE A 48 12.21 -13.97 -0.95
N GLY A 49 11.56 -13.22 -1.84
CA GLY A 49 11.96 -11.85 -2.18
C GLY A 49 11.96 -10.91 -0.98
N GLY A 50 10.97 -11.02 -0.10
CA GLY A 50 10.91 -10.24 1.14
C GLY A 50 12.05 -10.58 2.11
N VAL A 51 12.35 -11.87 2.30
CA VAL A 51 13.47 -12.34 3.12
C VAL A 51 14.80 -11.87 2.54
N SER A 52 14.98 -11.98 1.22
CA SER A 52 16.17 -11.48 0.53
C SER A 52 16.33 -9.97 0.68
N ALA A 53 15.24 -9.19 0.58
CA ALA A 53 15.27 -7.74 0.80
C ALA A 53 15.70 -7.37 2.23
N VAL A 54 15.22 -8.11 3.24
CA VAL A 54 15.65 -7.95 4.63
C VAL A 54 17.14 -8.27 4.78
N ALA A 55 17.61 -9.36 4.19
CA ALA A 55 19.04 -9.73 4.23
C ALA A 55 19.92 -8.62 3.63
N ILE A 56 19.52 -8.07 2.48
CA ILE A 56 20.23 -6.94 1.85
C ILE A 56 20.20 -5.71 2.75
N ALA A 57 19.06 -5.39 3.36
CA ALA A 57 18.94 -4.26 4.29
C ALA A 57 19.89 -4.40 5.49
N VAL A 58 20.02 -5.61 6.04
CA VAL A 58 20.96 -5.93 7.13
C VAL A 58 22.41 -5.76 6.67
N VAL A 59 22.76 -6.16 5.45
CA VAL A 59 24.13 -5.96 4.93
C VAL A 59 24.45 -4.46 4.75
N ILE A 60 23.49 -3.65 4.29
CA ILE A 60 23.71 -2.22 4.02
C ILE A 60 23.73 -1.39 5.32
N TRP A 61 22.78 -1.63 6.23
CA TRP A 61 22.57 -0.78 7.41
C TRP A 61 23.06 -1.42 8.72
N GLY A 62 23.21 -2.75 8.77
CA GLY A 62 23.64 -3.47 9.97
C GLY A 62 22.54 -3.55 11.05
N TYR A 63 22.90 -3.13 12.27
CA TYR A 63 22.07 -3.27 13.47
C TYR A 63 20.69 -2.59 13.39
N PRO A 64 20.53 -1.35 12.85
CA PRO A 64 19.23 -0.72 12.68
C PRO A 64 18.25 -1.55 11.85
N ALA A 65 18.71 -2.17 10.75
CA ALA A 65 17.85 -3.00 9.90
C ALA A 65 17.37 -4.26 10.64
N LEU A 66 18.18 -4.83 11.53
CA LEU A 66 17.76 -5.95 12.38
C LEU A 66 16.64 -5.53 13.33
N ILE A 67 16.75 -4.36 13.97
CA ILE A 67 15.70 -3.85 14.88
C ILE A 67 14.39 -3.67 14.11
N PHE A 68 14.42 -2.98 12.97
CA PHE A 68 13.21 -2.76 12.17
C PHE A 68 12.58 -4.08 11.69
N SER A 69 13.40 -5.05 11.27
CA SER A 69 12.91 -6.37 10.83
C SER A 69 12.27 -7.15 11.98
N ALA A 70 12.87 -7.11 13.18
CA ALA A 70 12.31 -7.73 14.38
C ALA A 70 10.98 -7.09 14.80
N LEU A 71 10.88 -5.76 14.73
CA LEU A 71 9.63 -5.04 15.01
C LEU A 71 8.54 -5.41 14.00
N LEU A 72 8.87 -5.45 12.70
CA LEU A 72 7.93 -5.88 11.66
C LEU A 72 7.44 -7.32 11.88
N ALA A 73 8.35 -8.25 12.17
CA ALA A 73 7.99 -9.64 12.45
C ALA A 73 7.08 -9.76 13.69
N THR A 74 7.33 -8.94 14.72
CA THR A 74 6.50 -8.90 15.93
C THR A 74 5.08 -8.43 15.61
N VAL A 75 4.92 -7.36 14.82
CA VAL A 75 3.61 -6.88 14.37
C VAL A 75 2.91 -7.93 13.52
N LEU A 76 3.62 -8.56 12.58
CA LEU A 76 3.06 -9.65 11.76
C LEU A 76 2.57 -10.82 12.63
N MET A 77 3.32 -11.20 13.65
CA MET A 77 2.93 -12.25 14.59
C MET A 77 1.67 -11.88 15.37
N LEU A 78 1.58 -10.64 15.88
CA LEU A 78 0.39 -10.16 16.57
C LEU A 78 -0.84 -10.16 15.65
N VAL A 79 -0.69 -9.65 14.41
CA VAL A 79 -1.77 -9.68 13.42
C VAL A 79 -2.20 -11.12 13.13
N THR A 80 -1.25 -12.05 13.01
CA THR A 80 -1.53 -13.48 12.79
C THR A 80 -2.30 -14.07 13.96
N LEU A 81 -1.88 -13.80 15.20
CA LEU A 81 -2.59 -14.22 16.41
C LEU A 81 -4.02 -13.66 16.48
N ILE A 82 -4.18 -12.37 16.20
CA ILE A 82 -5.49 -11.71 16.17
C ILE A 82 -6.38 -12.35 15.11
N ARG A 83 -5.86 -12.58 13.90
CA ARG A 83 -6.57 -13.27 12.82
C ARG A 83 -7.05 -14.65 13.26
N ILE A 84 -6.16 -15.47 13.81
CA ILE A 84 -6.50 -16.82 14.30
C ILE A 84 -7.56 -16.75 15.42
N THR A 85 -7.47 -15.76 16.30
CA THR A 85 -8.42 -15.58 17.41
C THR A 85 -9.81 -15.15 16.92
N LEU A 86 -9.88 -14.39 15.82
CA LEU A 86 -11.13 -13.89 15.25
C LEU A 86 -11.86 -14.90 14.35
N GLY A 87 -11.16 -15.93 13.82
CA GLY A 87 -11.72 -16.95 12.94
C GLY A 87 -11.68 -16.56 11.47
#